data_AF-A0AA90AS97-F1
#
_entry.id   AF-A0AA90AS97-F1
#
_cell.length_a   1.000
_cell.length_b   1.000
_cell.length_c   1.000
_cell.angle_alpha   90.00
_cell.angle_beta   90.00
_cell.angle_gamma   90.00
#
_symmetry.space_group_name_H-M   'P 1'
#
loop_
_entity.id
_entity.type
_entity.pdbx_description
1 polymer ?
#
loop_
_entity_poly.entity_id
_entity_poly.type
_entity_poly.pdbx_seq_one_letter_code
_entity_poly.pdbx_strand_id
1 'polypeptide(L)'
;MNSSRGERKCALMLATVAASDRRQLLAQLPPAAASRIKRLVGELQALRLPIAELAQALLADELGGLTSETSLDVEQLMGLAAHLPDAWYARVLAAWGELDRSFCVSLLGPSRGAVVARELGRVPALPPRLAHALKAEAMQLAAVERAA
;
A
#
# COMPACT_ATOMS: atom_id res chain seq x y z
N MET A 1 -13.91 -18.57 0.73
CA MET A 1 -14.99 -17.96 -0.10
C MET A 1 -14.65 -16.49 -0.43
N ASN A 2 -13.56 -16.23 -1.16
CA ASN A 2 -12.99 -14.88 -1.35
C ASN A 2 -13.39 -14.19 -2.68
N SER A 3 -14.41 -14.69 -3.38
CA SER A 3 -14.62 -14.38 -4.82
C SER A 3 -15.32 -13.04 -5.12
N SER A 4 -15.80 -12.26 -4.14
CA SER A 4 -16.60 -11.06 -4.45
C SER A 4 -15.76 -9.81 -4.76
N ARG A 5 -14.65 -9.60 -4.04
CA ARG A 5 -13.81 -8.41 -4.22
C ARG A 5 -13.04 -8.46 -5.55
N GLY A 6 -12.47 -9.62 -5.88
CA GLY A 6 -11.75 -9.81 -7.15
C GLY A 6 -12.66 -9.64 -8.37
N GLU A 7 -13.87 -10.21 -8.34
CA GLU A 7 -14.84 -10.09 -9.43
C GLU A 7 -15.32 -8.65 -9.64
N ARG A 8 -15.52 -7.88 -8.56
CA ARG A 8 -15.88 -6.44 -8.64
C ARG A 8 -14.77 -5.58 -9.23
N LYS A 9 -13.51 -5.83 -8.84
CA LYS A 9 -12.36 -5.13 -9.43
C LYS A 9 -12.21 -5.46 -10.90
N CYS A 10 -12.30 -6.74 -11.25
CA CYS A 10 -12.23 -7.19 -12.64
C CYS A 10 -13.35 -6.57 -13.47
N ALA A 11 -14.57 -6.48 -12.93
CA ALA A 11 -15.67 -5.79 -13.60
C ALA A 11 -15.41 -4.30 -13.81
N LEU A 12 -14.85 -3.61 -12.82
CA LEU A 12 -14.49 -2.19 -12.94
C LEU A 12 -13.45 -1.95 -14.05
N MET A 13 -12.41 -2.79 -14.09
CA MET A 13 -11.37 -2.76 -15.11
C MET A 13 -11.91 -3.10 -16.51
N LEU A 14 -12.77 -4.12 -16.61
CA LEU A 14 -13.39 -4.50 -17.88
C LEU A 14 -14.41 -3.47 -18.37
N ALA A 15 -14.92 -2.60 -17.50
CA ALA A 15 -15.84 -1.54 -17.89
C ALA A 15 -15.13 -0.36 -18.57
N THR A 16 -13.79 -0.22 -18.44
CA THR A 16 -13.00 0.84 -19.10
C THR A 16 -12.46 0.44 -20.47
N VAL A 17 -12.46 -0.85 -20.82
CA VAL A 17 -11.94 -1.35 -22.10
C VAL A 17 -13.01 -1.44 -23.19
N ALA A 18 -12.58 -1.48 -24.45
CA ALA A 18 -13.48 -1.58 -25.60
C ALA A 18 -14.32 -2.88 -25.57
N ALA A 19 -15.52 -2.83 -26.16
CA ALA A 19 -16.47 -3.94 -26.12
C ALA A 19 -16.00 -5.20 -26.88
N SER A 20 -15.13 -5.06 -27.89
CA SER A 20 -14.43 -6.18 -28.54
C SER A 20 -13.52 -6.91 -27.55
N ASP A 21 -12.66 -6.15 -26.89
CA ASP A 21 -11.57 -6.67 -26.06
C ASP A 21 -12.15 -7.28 -24.78
N ARG A 22 -13.15 -6.63 -24.21
CA ARG A 22 -13.92 -7.17 -23.09
C ARG A 22 -14.51 -8.56 -23.38
N ARG A 23 -15.07 -8.77 -24.58
CA ARG A 23 -15.65 -10.06 -24.96
C ARG A 23 -14.58 -11.13 -25.06
N GLN A 24 -13.44 -10.79 -25.64
CA GLN A 24 -12.29 -11.70 -25.75
C GLN A 24 -11.73 -12.07 -24.37
N LEU A 25 -11.57 -11.08 -23.48
CA LEU A 25 -11.07 -11.31 -22.12
C LEU A 25 -12.04 -12.14 -21.27
N LEU A 26 -13.35 -11.90 -21.36
CA LEU A 26 -14.36 -12.69 -20.66
C LEU A 26 -14.41 -14.15 -21.15
N ALA A 27 -14.12 -14.40 -22.43
CA ALA A 27 -14.11 -15.75 -23.01
C ALA A 27 -12.96 -16.63 -22.47
N GLN A 28 -11.91 -16.03 -21.93
CA GLN A 28 -10.77 -16.75 -21.33
C GLN A 28 -11.01 -17.14 -19.86
N LEU A 29 -12.10 -16.67 -19.25
CA LEU A 29 -12.41 -16.92 -17.85
C LEU A 29 -13.31 -18.16 -17.68
N PRO A 30 -13.27 -18.83 -16.51
CA PRO A 30 -14.22 -19.88 -16.18
C PRO A 30 -15.68 -19.39 -16.34
N PRO A 31 -16.61 -20.19 -16.92
CA PRO A 31 -17.95 -19.72 -17.30
C PRO A 31 -18.75 -19.07 -16.17
N ALA A 32 -18.62 -19.62 -14.95
CA ALA A 32 -19.30 -19.10 -13.76
C ALA A 32 -18.76 -17.72 -13.35
N ALA A 33 -17.46 -17.49 -13.45
CA ALA A 33 -16.83 -16.19 -13.14
C ALA A 33 -17.14 -15.17 -14.24
N ALA A 34 -17.05 -15.58 -15.52
CA ALA A 34 -17.37 -14.73 -16.66
C ALA A 34 -18.82 -14.20 -16.59
N SER A 35 -19.77 -15.06 -16.23
CA SER A 35 -21.19 -14.69 -16.08
C SER A 35 -21.40 -13.67 -14.97
N ARG A 36 -20.75 -13.86 -13.80
CA ARG A 36 -20.84 -12.92 -12.67
C ARG A 36 -20.22 -11.56 -13.01
N ILE A 37 -19.05 -11.56 -13.60
CA ILE A 37 -18.33 -10.34 -13.98
C ILE A 37 -19.10 -9.58 -15.07
N LYS A 38 -19.64 -10.27 -16.07
CA LYS A 38 -20.47 -9.66 -17.13
C LYS A 38 -21.69 -8.92 -16.55
N ARG A 39 -22.35 -9.51 -15.54
CA ARG A 39 -23.47 -8.86 -14.83
C ARG A 39 -23.01 -7.58 -14.12
N LEU A 40 -21.92 -7.64 -13.36
CA LEU A 40 -21.36 -6.49 -12.65
C LEU A 40 -20.96 -5.35 -13.60
N VAL A 41 -20.39 -5.67 -14.77
CA VAL A 41 -20.10 -4.67 -15.81
C VAL A 41 -21.37 -3.96 -16.27
N GLY A 42 -22.45 -4.71 -16.51
CA GLY A 42 -23.74 -4.13 -16.89
C GLY A 42 -24.31 -3.21 -15.81
N GLU A 43 -24.23 -3.61 -14.54
CA GLU A 43 -24.63 -2.80 -13.39
C GLU A 43 -23.81 -1.49 -13.31
N LEU A 44 -22.49 -1.56 -13.48
CA LEU A 44 -21.61 -0.38 -13.47
C LEU A 44 -21.92 0.59 -14.61
N GLN A 45 -22.16 0.08 -15.82
CA GLN A 45 -22.50 0.91 -16.98
C GLN A 45 -23.86 1.61 -16.82
N ALA A 46 -24.81 0.98 -16.11
CA ALA A 46 -26.12 1.56 -15.83
C ALA A 46 -26.04 2.72 -14.81
N LEU A 47 -25.08 2.69 -13.88
CA LEU A 47 -24.94 3.68 -12.81
C LEU A 47 -24.39 5.05 -13.28
N ARG A 48 -23.96 5.19 -14.54
CA ARG A 48 -23.40 6.42 -15.12
C ARG A 48 -22.31 7.09 -14.26
N LEU A 49 -21.52 6.29 -13.56
CA LEU A 49 -20.39 6.76 -12.76
C LEU A 49 -19.19 7.09 -13.66
N PRO A 50 -18.22 7.92 -13.21
CA PRO A 50 -16.95 8.10 -13.90
C PRO A 50 -16.06 6.86 -13.73
N ILE A 51 -16.40 5.78 -14.45
CA ILE A 51 -15.77 4.46 -14.31
C ILE A 51 -14.25 4.53 -14.55
N ALA A 52 -13.81 5.34 -15.52
CA ALA A 52 -12.40 5.51 -15.82
C ALA A 52 -11.62 6.10 -14.63
N GLU A 53 -12.15 7.13 -13.97
CA GLU A 53 -11.54 7.74 -12.79
C GLU A 53 -11.53 6.77 -11.60
N LEU A 54 -12.62 6.02 -11.39
CA LEU A 54 -12.70 5.00 -10.34
C LEU A 54 -11.70 3.86 -10.57
N ALA A 55 -11.51 3.43 -11.81
CA ALA A 55 -10.52 2.42 -12.17
C ALA A 55 -9.09 2.95 -11.96
N GLN A 56 -8.82 4.19 -12.37
CA GLN A 56 -7.51 4.82 -12.15
C GLN A 56 -7.20 5.00 -10.66
N ALA A 57 -8.15 5.46 -9.84
CA ALA A 57 -7.97 5.58 -8.40
C ALA A 57 -7.70 4.23 -7.73
N LEU A 58 -8.38 3.17 -8.17
CA LEU A 58 -8.15 1.81 -7.68
C LEU A 58 -6.76 1.28 -8.08
N LEU A 59 -6.35 1.52 -9.33
CA LEU A 59 -5.01 1.15 -9.82
C LEU A 59 -3.92 1.96 -9.12
N ALA A 60 -4.15 3.24 -8.84
CA ALA A 60 -3.23 4.09 -8.09
C ALA A 60 -3.08 3.62 -6.63
N ASP A 61 -4.15 3.11 -6.00
CA ASP A 61 -4.08 2.47 -4.68
C ASP A 61 -3.29 1.14 -4.72
N GLU A 62 -3.41 0.35 -5.79
CA GLU A 62 -2.64 -0.88 -5.98
C GLU A 62 -1.18 -0.62 -6.37
N LEU A 63 -0.91 0.37 -7.23
CA LEU A 63 0.43 0.82 -7.61
C LEU A 63 1.10 1.55 -6.45
N GLY A 64 0.39 2.31 -5.62
CA GLY A 64 0.92 2.77 -4.34
C GLY A 64 1.39 1.59 -3.47
N GLY A 65 0.70 0.44 -3.56
CA GLY A 65 1.14 -0.82 -2.95
C GLY A 65 2.28 -1.56 -3.68
N LEU A 66 2.50 -1.35 -4.99
CA LEU A 66 3.40 -2.16 -5.84
C LEU A 66 4.60 -1.41 -6.45
N THR A 67 4.53 -0.11 -6.69
CA THR A 67 5.52 0.70 -7.43
C THR A 67 6.19 1.78 -6.59
N SER A 68 5.87 1.93 -5.31
CA SER A 68 6.85 2.62 -4.48
C SER A 68 8.06 1.71 -4.36
N GLU A 69 9.22 2.27 -4.68
CA GLU A 69 10.50 1.94 -4.06
C GLU A 69 10.31 2.06 -2.52
N THR A 70 9.52 1.16 -1.91
CA THR A 70 9.02 1.23 -0.53
C THR A 70 10.09 0.86 0.49
N SER A 71 11.36 0.92 0.13
CA SER A 71 12.46 0.64 1.02
C SER A 71 13.32 1.88 1.12
N LEU A 72 13.17 2.61 2.23
CA LEU A 72 14.28 3.39 2.74
C LEU A 72 15.43 2.41 2.96
N ASP A 73 16.62 2.75 2.44
CA ASP A 73 17.82 2.01 2.84
C ASP A 73 18.08 2.24 4.34
N VAL A 74 18.92 1.40 4.93
CA VAL A 74 19.22 1.49 6.37
C VAL A 74 19.79 2.86 6.73
N GLU A 75 20.59 3.47 5.84
CA GLU A 75 21.18 4.78 6.07
C GLU A 75 20.12 5.88 6.18
N GLN A 76 19.13 5.90 5.28
CA GLN A 76 18.01 6.84 5.30
C GLN A 76 17.09 6.61 6.49
N LEU A 77 16.85 5.35 6.85
CA LEU A 77 16.10 5.00 8.04
C LEU A 77 16.81 5.54 9.29
N MET A 78 18.14 5.42 9.35
CA MET A 78 18.95 5.95 10.45
C MET A 78 19.05 7.49 10.42
N GLY A 79 19.04 8.11 9.24
CA GLY A 79 18.95 9.56 9.07
C GLY A 79 17.68 10.13 9.71
N LEU A 80 16.53 9.49 9.47
CA LEU A 80 15.27 9.85 10.12
C LEU A 80 15.35 9.74 11.64
N ALA A 81 16.12 8.80 12.18
CA ALA A 81 16.31 8.74 13.62
C ALA A 81 16.92 10.05 14.14
N ALA A 82 17.88 10.67 13.47
CA ALA A 82 18.50 11.91 13.96
C ALA A 82 17.50 13.05 14.17
N HIS A 83 16.39 13.08 13.44
CA HIS A 83 15.44 14.21 13.40
C HIS A 83 14.08 13.89 14.01
N LEU A 84 13.71 12.61 14.11
CA LEU A 84 12.43 12.20 14.66
C LEU A 84 12.48 11.97 16.17
N PRO A 85 11.42 12.35 16.91
CA PRO A 85 11.24 11.89 18.29
C PRO A 85 11.22 10.37 18.37
N ASP A 86 11.75 9.80 19.45
CA ASP A 86 11.91 8.34 19.61
C ASP A 86 10.60 7.56 19.45
N ALA A 87 9.49 8.12 19.98
CA ALA A 87 8.17 7.53 19.83
C ALA A 87 7.68 7.56 18.37
N TRP A 88 8.08 8.56 17.58
CA TRP A 88 7.68 8.65 16.18
C TRP A 88 8.50 7.69 15.32
N TYR A 89 9.81 7.66 15.58
CA TYR A 89 10.73 6.70 14.95
C TYR A 89 10.33 5.25 15.23
N ALA A 90 9.90 4.91 16.44
CA ALA A 90 9.37 3.58 16.76
C ALA A 90 8.15 3.18 15.91
N ARG A 91 7.27 4.13 15.56
CA ARG A 91 6.11 3.85 14.69
C ARG A 91 6.52 3.71 13.22
N VAL A 92 7.53 4.46 12.79
CA VAL A 92 8.18 4.27 11.47
C VAL A 92 8.77 2.86 11.39
N LEU A 93 9.56 2.42 12.38
CA LEU A 93 10.08 1.05 12.44
C LEU A 93 8.99 -0.02 12.50
N ALA A 94 7.87 0.26 13.18
CA ALA A 94 6.74 -0.65 13.22
C ALA A 94 6.05 -0.80 11.85
N ALA A 95 6.03 0.25 11.02
CA ALA A 95 5.43 0.23 9.69
C ALA A 95 6.24 -0.62 8.70
N TRP A 96 7.57 -0.70 8.85
CA TRP A 96 8.45 -1.58 8.06
C TRP A 96 8.59 -2.97 8.68
N GLY A 97 7.54 -3.79 8.55
CA GLY A 97 7.51 -5.17 9.08
C GLY A 97 8.51 -6.16 8.46
N GLU A 98 9.15 -5.81 7.35
CA GLU A 98 10.12 -6.65 6.63
C GLU A 98 11.58 -6.41 7.08
N LEU A 99 11.84 -5.33 7.84
CA LEU A 99 13.14 -5.00 8.38
C LEU A 99 13.34 -5.62 9.78
N ASP A 100 14.56 -6.07 10.06
CA ASP A 100 14.93 -6.51 11.40
C ASP A 100 14.98 -5.31 12.36
N ARG A 101 13.92 -5.15 13.14
CA ARG A 101 13.78 -4.07 14.12
C ARG A 101 14.84 -4.13 15.21
N SER A 102 15.30 -5.32 15.58
CA SER A 102 16.34 -5.48 16.60
C SER A 102 17.69 -4.96 16.07
N PHE A 103 17.97 -5.20 14.79
CA PHE A 103 19.12 -4.63 14.11
C PHE A 103 19.04 -3.09 14.07
N CYS A 104 17.94 -2.51 13.59
CA CYS A 104 17.76 -1.06 13.54
C CYS A 104 17.87 -0.38 14.91
N VAL A 105 17.35 -0.99 15.97
CA VAL A 105 17.47 -0.48 17.34
C VAL A 105 18.92 -0.51 17.83
N SER A 106 19.68 -1.55 17.48
CA SER A 106 21.08 -1.66 17.91
C SER A 106 21.99 -0.58 17.32
N LEU A 107 21.63 -0.02 16.16
CA LEU A 107 22.35 1.07 15.49
C LEU A 107 22.16 2.46 16.16
N LEU A 108 21.17 2.65 17.04
CA LEU A 108 20.82 3.96 17.62
C LEU A 108 21.68 4.36 18.83
N GLY A 109 22.57 3.47 19.28
CA GLY A 109 23.30 3.62 20.53
C GLY A 109 22.47 3.22 21.76
N PRO A 110 23.13 2.91 22.89
CA PRO A 110 22.51 2.18 24.01
C PRO A 110 21.39 2.94 24.74
N SER A 111 21.53 4.24 24.94
CA SER A 111 20.52 5.07 25.64
C SER A 111 19.25 5.23 24.80
N ARG A 112 19.42 5.58 23.53
CA ARG A 112 18.32 5.83 22.60
C ARG A 112 17.66 4.54 22.14
N GLY A 113 18.46 3.51 21.85
CA GLY A 113 17.96 2.18 21.51
C GLY A 113 17.03 1.61 22.58
N ALA A 114 17.36 1.79 23.86
CA ALA A 114 16.49 1.35 24.96
C ALA A 114 15.13 2.07 24.98
N VAL A 115 15.11 3.38 24.67
CA VAL A 115 13.87 4.17 24.58
C VAL A 115 13.04 3.72 23.38
N VAL A 116 13.66 3.63 22.21
CA VAL A 116 12.98 3.24 20.96
C VAL A 116 12.46 1.81 21.05
N ALA A 117 13.21 0.88 21.64
CA ALA A 117 12.76 -0.50 21.92
C ALA A 117 11.50 -0.53 22.81
N ARG A 118 11.49 0.27 23.87
CA ARG A 118 10.34 0.37 24.77
C ARG A 118 9.11 0.94 24.05
N GLU A 119 9.29 1.98 23.24
CA GLU A 119 8.19 2.56 22.46
C GLU A 119 7.70 1.58 21.38
N LEU A 120 8.59 0.85 20.71
CA LEU A 120 8.24 -0.22 19.76
C LEU A 120 7.35 -1.30 20.39
N GLY A 121 7.67 -1.71 21.61
CA GLY A 121 6.85 -2.68 22.37
C GLY A 121 5.45 -2.17 22.71
N ARG A 122 5.21 -0.85 22.62
CA ARG A 122 3.91 -0.21 22.85
C ARG A 122 3.14 0.05 21.55
N VAL A 123 3.77 -0.08 20.39
CA VAL A 123 3.10 0.13 19.11
C VAL A 123 2.24 -1.10 18.79
N PRO A 124 0.89 -0.97 18.74
CA PRO A 124 0.04 -2.07 18.33
C PRO A 124 0.29 -2.42 16.87
N ALA A 125 -0.16 -3.60 16.43
CA ALA A 125 -0.14 -3.96 15.03
C ALA A 125 -0.84 -2.88 14.19
N LEU A 126 -0.10 -2.23 13.29
CA LEU A 126 -0.59 -1.12 12.50
C LEU A 126 -1.57 -1.64 11.42
N PRO A 127 -2.77 -1.05 11.29
CA PRO A 127 -3.63 -1.32 10.16
C PRO A 127 -2.90 -1.03 8.84
N PRO A 128 -3.11 -1.83 7.77
CA PRO A 128 -2.33 -1.72 6.53
C PRO A 128 -2.32 -0.31 5.92
N ARG A 129 -3.47 0.39 5.95
CA ARG A 129 -3.58 1.78 5.46
C ARG A 129 -2.74 2.77 6.27
N LEU A 130 -2.70 2.59 7.59
CA LEU A 130 -1.91 3.45 8.47
C LEU A 130 -0.42 3.19 8.29
N ALA A 131 -0.02 1.91 8.19
CA ALA A 131 1.36 1.55 7.88
C ALA A 131 1.81 2.15 6.54
N HIS A 132 0.94 2.10 5.52
CA HIS A 132 1.25 2.69 4.22
C HIS A 132 1.40 4.22 4.27
N ALA A 133 0.48 4.92 4.95
CA ALA A 133 0.59 6.37 5.13
C ALA A 133 1.87 6.78 5.89
N LEU A 134 2.21 6.04 6.95
CA LEU A 134 3.46 6.22 7.69
C LEU A 134 4.70 6.03 6.82
N LYS A 135 4.70 5.01 5.95
CA LYS A 135 5.79 4.78 5.01
C LYS A 135 5.94 5.94 4.03
N ALA A 136 4.83 6.42 3.47
CA ALA A 136 4.83 7.54 2.53
C ALA A 136 5.36 8.85 3.18
N GLU A 137 4.91 9.14 4.41
CA GLU A 137 5.39 10.32 5.16
C GLU A 137 6.89 10.22 5.48
N ALA A 138 7.36 9.07 5.96
CA ALA A 138 8.78 8.85 6.24
C ALA A 138 9.66 8.98 4.98
N MET A 139 9.17 8.53 3.81
CA MET A 139 9.86 8.72 2.53
C MET A 139 9.95 10.20 2.13
N GLN A 140 8.88 10.98 2.33
CA GLN A 140 8.91 12.42 2.06
C GLN A 140 9.92 13.13 2.95
N LEU A 141 9.96 12.79 4.24
CA LEU A 141 10.93 13.35 5.18
C LEU A 141 12.37 13.03 4.78
N ALA A 142 12.65 11.77 4.43
CA ALA A 142 13.98 11.35 3.98
C ALA A 142 14.40 12.03 2.64
N ALA A 143 13.44 12.29 1.75
CA ALA A 143 13.72 13.00 0.50
C ALA A 143 14.04 14.49 0.72
N VAL A 144 13.39 15.15 1.69
CA VAL A 144 13.69 16.53 2.08
C VAL A 144 15.10 16.61 2.71
N GLU A 145 15.50 15.63 3.52
CA GLU A 145 16.85 15.58 4.11
C GLU A 145 17.95 15.48 3.05
N ARG A 146 17.75 14.76 1.94
CA ARG A 146 18.75 14.70 0.86
C ARG A 146 18.93 16.02 0.10
N ALA A 147 17.94 16.91 0.17
CA ALA A 147 17.92 18.17 -0.56
C ALA A 147 18.41 19.37 0.28
N ALA A 148 18.58 19.19 1.59
CA ALA A 148 19.05 20.19 2.54
C ALA A 148 20.55 20.04 2.81
#